data_AF-A0A8H7NK99-F1
#
_entry.id   AF-A0A8H7NK99-F1
#
_cell.length_a   1.000
_cell.length_b   1.000
_cell.length_c   1.000
_cell.angle_alpha   90.00
_cell.angle_beta   90.00
_cell.angle_gamma   90.00
#
_symmetry.space_group_name_H-M   'P 1'
#
loop_
_entity.id
_entity.type
_entity.pdbx_description
1 polymer ?
#
loop_
_entity_poly.entity_id
_entity_poly.type
_entity_poly.pdbx_seq_one_letter_code
_entity_poly.pdbx_strand_id
1 'polypeptide(L)'
;MYQTFDAVDGTQARRTRQSGPLGELFDHGVDALNTSLEVLIFAASQNMGQGWKTVATLFASSLTFYVQTWDEYHTKTLTLGIVNGPVEGVLILVSVYALTGYMGGAHFWQQSMFQTLGFPSPRVSHTRSTT
;
A
#
# COMPACT_ATOMS: atom_id res chain seq x y z
N MET A 1 -14.21 4.24 -4.54
CA MET A 1 -14.67 5.28 -5.50
C MET A 1 -13.65 5.47 -6.60
N TYR A 2 -12.44 6.01 -6.33
CA TYR A 2 -11.37 6.20 -7.33
C TYR A 2 -11.16 4.95 -8.21
N GLN A 3 -10.81 3.83 -7.60
CA GLN A 3 -10.49 2.56 -8.30
C GLN A 3 -11.61 2.06 -9.23
N THR A 4 -12.87 2.37 -8.92
CA THR A 4 -14.01 1.98 -9.77
C THR A 4 -14.11 2.88 -10.99
N PHE A 5 -13.85 4.18 -10.84
CA PHE A 5 -13.91 5.13 -11.95
C PHE A 5 -12.72 4.98 -12.89
N ASP A 6 -11.55 4.72 -12.32
CA ASP A 6 -10.33 4.32 -12.98
C ASP A 6 -10.56 3.10 -13.90
N ALA A 7 -11.01 1.96 -13.36
CA ALA A 7 -11.30 0.78 -14.17
C ALA A 7 -12.36 0.97 -15.29
N VAL A 8 -13.26 1.95 -15.13
CA VAL A 8 -14.32 2.23 -16.11
C VAL A 8 -13.80 3.04 -17.31
N ASP A 9 -12.79 3.88 -17.13
CA ASP A 9 -12.34 4.80 -18.19
C ASP A 9 -11.72 4.06 -19.39
N GLY A 10 -10.91 3.02 -19.15
CA GLY A 10 -10.31 2.20 -20.19
C GLY A 10 -11.36 1.38 -20.93
N THR A 11 -12.39 0.93 -20.22
CA THR A 11 -13.54 0.24 -20.84
C THR A 11 -14.32 1.19 -21.75
N GLN A 12 -14.53 2.43 -21.33
CA GLN A 12 -15.17 3.45 -22.17
C GLN A 12 -14.29 3.86 -23.36
N ALA A 13 -12.98 4.04 -23.17
CA ALA A 13 -12.05 4.39 -24.24
C ALA A 13 -12.01 3.32 -25.34
N ARG A 14 -12.06 2.02 -24.97
CA ARG A 14 -12.18 0.91 -25.93
C ARG A 14 -13.51 0.97 -26.69
N ARG A 15 -14.60 1.26 -25.99
CA ARG A 15 -15.94 1.37 -26.58
C ARG A 15 -16.05 2.53 -27.58
N THR A 16 -15.44 3.67 -27.28
CA THR A 16 -15.47 4.88 -28.13
C THR A 16 -14.34 4.92 -29.17
N ARG A 17 -13.48 3.89 -29.21
CA ARG A 17 -12.27 3.83 -30.05
C ARG A 17 -11.32 5.02 -29.82
N GLN A 18 -11.24 5.47 -28.56
CA GLN A 18 -10.31 6.51 -28.12
C GLN A 18 -9.13 5.96 -27.30
N SER A 19 -8.95 4.65 -27.27
CA SER A 19 -7.75 4.04 -26.70
C SER A 19 -6.50 4.50 -27.45
N GLY A 20 -5.48 4.94 -26.71
CA GLY A 20 -4.21 5.35 -27.27
C GLY A 20 -3.12 5.43 -26.19
N PRO A 21 -1.83 5.46 -26.60
CA PRO A 21 -0.69 5.37 -25.70
C PRO A 21 -0.58 6.56 -24.72
N LEU A 22 -1.14 7.72 -25.10
CA LEU A 22 -1.20 8.87 -24.20
C LEU A 22 -2.24 8.67 -23.09
N GLY A 23 -3.37 8.02 -23.40
CA GLY A 23 -4.39 7.70 -22.40
C GLY A 23 -3.88 6.70 -21.38
N GLU A 24 -3.19 5.65 -21.85
CA GLU A 24 -2.53 4.66 -21.01
C GLU A 24 -1.43 5.27 -20.12
N LEU A 25 -0.61 6.19 -20.67
CA LEU A 25 0.39 6.92 -19.88
C LEU A 25 -0.27 7.76 -18.77
N PHE A 26 -1.40 8.40 -19.07
CA PHE A 26 -2.11 9.22 -18.10
C PHE A 26 -2.75 8.36 -17.00
N ASP A 27 -3.41 7.27 -17.37
CA ASP A 27 -3.99 6.27 -16.47
C ASP A 27 -2.95 5.76 -15.46
N HIS A 28 -1.83 5.22 -15.94
CA HIS A 28 -0.74 4.76 -15.08
C HIS A 28 -0.09 5.88 -14.24
N GLY A 29 -0.03 7.09 -14.79
CA GLY A 29 0.51 8.25 -14.09
C GLY A 29 -0.34 8.64 -12.89
N VAL A 30 -1.66 8.67 -13.06
CA VAL A 30 -2.61 8.98 -11.98
C VAL A 30 -2.60 7.85 -10.95
N ASP A 31 -2.53 6.59 -11.37
CA ASP A 31 -2.41 5.44 -10.48
C ASP A 31 -1.14 5.46 -9.62
N ALA A 32 0.00 5.85 -10.20
CA ALA A 32 1.25 6.00 -9.46
C ALA A 32 1.16 7.10 -8.39
N LEU A 33 0.50 8.22 -8.70
CA LEU A 33 0.26 9.31 -7.76
C LEU A 33 -0.71 8.88 -6.65
N ASN A 34 -1.81 8.24 -7.01
CA ASN A 34 -2.80 7.73 -6.05
C ASN A 34 -2.15 6.73 -5.09
N THR A 35 -1.38 5.77 -5.62
CA THR A 35 -0.63 4.79 -4.81
C THR A 35 0.34 5.47 -3.85
N SER A 36 1.06 6.49 -4.31
CA SER A 36 2.02 7.23 -3.48
C SER A 36 1.33 7.97 -2.32
N LEU A 37 0.20 8.62 -2.59
CA LEU A 37 -0.61 9.30 -1.57
C LEU A 37 -1.22 8.31 -0.58
N GLU A 38 -1.69 7.15 -1.06
CA GLU A 38 -2.24 6.09 -0.23
C GLU A 38 -1.20 5.54 0.74
N VAL A 39 0.05 5.36 0.32
CA VAL A 39 1.15 4.97 1.21
C VAL A 39 1.38 6.00 2.32
N LEU A 40 1.30 7.30 2.01
CA LEU A 40 1.47 8.34 3.03
C LEU A 40 0.34 8.32 4.06
N ILE A 41 -0.90 8.13 3.61
CA ILE A 41 -2.07 7.98 4.49
C ILE A 41 -1.93 6.73 5.34
N PHE A 42 -1.50 5.61 4.73
CA PHE A 42 -1.22 4.38 5.46
C PHE A 42 -0.17 4.62 6.55
N ALA A 43 0.98 5.18 6.21
CA ALA A 43 2.04 5.46 7.16
C ALA A 43 1.59 6.38 8.31
N ALA A 44 0.77 7.38 8.02
CA ALA A 44 0.18 8.25 9.03
C ALA A 44 -0.80 7.49 9.95
N SER A 45 -1.72 6.72 9.37
CA SER A 45 -2.72 5.94 10.12
C SER A 45 -2.11 4.86 11.01
N GLN A 46 -0.95 4.31 10.62
CA GLN A 46 -0.22 3.29 11.36
C GLN A 46 0.86 3.87 12.29
N ASN A 47 0.93 5.20 12.43
CA ASN A 47 1.91 5.91 13.26
C ASN A 47 3.36 5.48 12.95
N MET A 48 3.70 5.33 11.67
CA MET A 48 5.06 4.96 11.24
C MET A 48 6.04 6.14 11.33
N GLY A 49 5.53 7.37 11.36
CA GLY A 49 6.32 8.59 11.43
C GLY A 49 7.08 8.92 10.13
N GLN A 50 7.92 9.95 10.16
CA GLN A 50 8.77 10.35 9.04
C GLN A 50 10.14 9.68 9.12
N GLY A 51 10.16 8.34 9.05
CA GLY A 51 11.38 7.55 9.18
C GLY A 51 11.57 6.55 8.03
N TRP A 52 12.61 5.73 8.15
CA TRP A 52 12.98 4.74 7.15
C TRP A 52 11.89 3.70 6.87
N LYS A 53 10.99 3.43 7.82
CA LYS A 53 9.84 2.54 7.59
C LYS A 53 8.92 3.09 6.51
N THR A 54 8.57 4.37 6.60
CA THR A 54 7.70 5.05 5.62
C THR A 54 8.38 5.15 4.27
N VAL A 55 9.69 5.47 4.24
CA VAL A 55 10.47 5.49 3.00
C VAL A 55 10.53 4.11 2.36
N ALA A 56 10.76 3.05 3.14
CA ALA A 56 10.80 1.68 2.64
C ALA A 56 9.45 1.23 2.08
N THR A 57 8.33 1.55 2.74
CA THR A 57 6.99 1.23 2.23
C THR A 57 6.67 1.98 0.95
N LEU A 58 7.05 3.26 0.85
CA LEU A 58 6.89 4.03 -0.37
C LEU A 58 7.74 3.45 -1.50
N PHE A 59 9.02 3.18 -1.23
CA PHE A 59 9.92 2.59 -2.21
C PHE A 59 9.43 1.22 -2.70
N ALA A 60 8.99 0.35 -1.79
CA ALA A 60 8.46 -0.96 -2.16
C ALA A 60 7.22 -0.83 -3.06
N SER A 61 6.30 0.08 -2.73
CA SER A 61 5.08 0.31 -3.53
C SER A 61 5.40 0.88 -4.91
N SER A 62 6.28 1.88 -4.98
CA SER A 62 6.75 2.44 -6.26
C SER A 62 7.51 1.42 -7.10
N LEU A 63 8.32 0.56 -6.48
CA LEU A 63 9.06 -0.49 -7.18
C LEU A 63 8.11 -1.52 -7.79
N THR A 64 7.08 -1.97 -7.06
CA THR A 64 6.07 -2.88 -7.60
C THR A 64 5.37 -2.27 -8.81
N PHE A 65 4.93 -1.01 -8.71
CA PHE A 65 4.29 -0.31 -9.82
C PHE A 65 5.24 -0.19 -11.03
N TYR A 66 6.49 0.22 -10.79
CA TYR A 66 7.50 0.33 -11.84
C TYR A 66 7.75 -1.01 -12.55
N VAL A 67 7.86 -2.11 -11.82
CA VAL A 67 8.10 -3.43 -12.41
C VAL A 67 6.92 -3.86 -13.29
N GLN A 68 5.68 -3.58 -12.87
CA GLN A 68 4.49 -3.88 -13.67
C GLN A 68 4.45 -3.06 -14.96
N THR A 69 4.68 -1.74 -14.87
CA THR A 69 4.74 -0.87 -16.06
C THR A 69 5.90 -1.24 -16.98
N TRP A 70 7.04 -1.64 -16.42
CA TRP A 70 8.19 -2.13 -17.19
C TRP A 70 7.85 -3.40 -17.95
N ASP A 71 7.20 -4.37 -17.29
CA ASP A 71 6.79 -5.62 -17.92
C ASP A 71 5.80 -5.36 -19.06
N GLU A 72 4.76 -4.57 -18.81
CA GLU A 72 3.79 -4.17 -19.83
C GLU A 72 4.43 -3.42 -21.00
N TYR A 73 5.40 -2.54 -20.73
CA TYR A 73 6.10 -1.84 -21.80
C TYR A 73 6.80 -2.82 -22.77
N HIS A 74 7.34 -3.93 -22.27
CA HIS A 74 8.03 -4.93 -23.09
C HIS A 74 7.09 -5.97 -23.70
N THR A 75 6.07 -6.42 -22.96
CA THR A 75 5.16 -7.50 -23.38
C THR A 75 3.94 -6.98 -24.14
N LYS A 76 3.60 -5.69 -23.98
CA LYS A 76 2.36 -5.05 -24.44
C LYS A 76 1.10 -5.66 -23.84
N THR A 77 1.24 -6.36 -22.71
CA THR A 77 0.14 -7.00 -21.99
C THR A 77 0.27 -6.72 -20.50
N LEU A 78 -0.74 -6.05 -19.94
CA LEU A 78 -0.88 -5.89 -18.50
C LEU A 78 -1.39 -7.20 -17.87
N THR A 79 -0.49 -7.96 -17.25
CA THR A 79 -0.85 -9.23 -16.60
C THR A 79 -1.09 -9.00 -15.12
N LEU A 80 -2.36 -8.87 -14.71
CA LEU A 80 -2.71 -8.89 -13.28
C LEU A 80 -2.83 -10.34 -12.80
N GLY A 81 -2.11 -10.66 -11.73
CA GLY A 81 -2.33 -11.92 -11.01
C GLY A 81 -3.71 -11.98 -10.37
N ILE A 82 -4.11 -13.19 -9.97
CA ILE A 82 -5.37 -13.41 -9.20
C ILE A 82 -5.39 -12.55 -7.94
N VAL A 83 -4.22 -12.35 -7.32
CA VAL A 83 -4.03 -11.37 -6.25
C VAL A 83 -3.23 -10.21 -6.85
N ASN A 84 -3.82 -9.03 -6.87
CA ASN A 84 -3.24 -7.83 -7.42
C ASN A 84 -3.40 -6.62 -6.49
N GLY A 85 -2.60 -5.60 -6.74
CA GLY A 85 -2.62 -4.36 -5.97
C GLY A 85 -3.98 -3.64 -6.02
N PRO A 86 -4.53 -3.36 -7.21
CA PRO A 86 -5.76 -2.58 -7.33
C PRO A 86 -6.95 -3.17 -6.56
N VAL A 87 -7.19 -4.49 -6.64
CA VAL A 87 -8.36 -5.13 -6.03
C VAL A 87 -8.05 -5.64 -4.63
N GLU A 88 -7.21 -6.69 -4.51
CA GLU A 88 -6.95 -7.34 -3.23
C GLU A 88 -6.13 -6.45 -2.30
N GLY A 89 -5.19 -5.67 -2.84
CA GLY A 89 -4.39 -4.72 -2.05
C GLY A 89 -5.24 -3.67 -1.34
N VAL A 90 -6.19 -3.06 -2.05
CA VAL A 90 -7.13 -2.08 -1.46
C VAL A 90 -8.02 -2.74 -0.40
N LEU A 91 -8.52 -3.96 -0.65
CA LEU A 91 -9.33 -4.69 0.34
C LEU A 91 -8.53 -5.05 1.59
N ILE A 92 -7.25 -5.40 1.44
CA ILE A 92 -6.32 -5.64 2.56
C ILE A 92 -6.14 -4.34 3.35
N LEU A 93 -5.90 -3.21 2.70
CA LEU A 93 -5.74 -1.91 3.38
C LEU A 93 -7.00 -1.50 4.16
N VAL A 94 -8.18 -1.65 3.55
CA VAL A 94 -9.47 -1.41 4.24
C VAL A 94 -9.59 -2.29 5.48
N SER A 95 -9.23 -3.58 5.37
CA SER A 95 -9.27 -4.51 6.50
C SER A 95 -8.30 -4.10 7.61
N VAL A 96 -7.09 -3.66 7.25
CA VAL A 96 -6.09 -3.15 8.22
C VAL A 96 -6.59 -1.89 8.91
N TYR A 97 -7.21 -0.95 8.20
CA TYR A 97 -7.79 0.25 8.82
C TYR A 97 -8.93 -0.08 9.77
N ALA A 98 -9.84 -0.98 9.37
CA ALA A 98 -10.93 -1.44 10.23
C ALA A 98 -10.38 -2.12 11.50
N LEU A 99 -9.39 -2.99 11.36
CA LEU A 99 -8.73 -3.65 12.49
C LEU A 99 -8.03 -2.65 13.41
N THR A 100 -7.32 -1.68 12.83
CA THR A 100 -6.63 -0.62 13.60
C THR A 100 -7.63 0.19 14.42
N GLY A 101 -8.78 0.53 13.85
CA GLY A 101 -9.88 1.18 14.59
C GLY A 101 -10.45 0.29 15.69
N TYR A 102 -10.72 -0.98 15.40
CA TYR A 102 -11.27 -1.94 16.37
C TYR A 102 -10.33 -2.18 17.55
N MET A 103 -9.02 -2.26 17.32
CA MET A 103 -8.00 -2.48 18.35
C MET A 103 -7.68 -1.22 19.18
N GLY A 104 -8.37 -0.10 18.94
CA GLY A 104 -8.20 1.14 19.69
C GLY A 104 -7.06 2.04 19.22
N GLY A 105 -6.53 1.82 18.01
CA GLY A 105 -5.59 2.69 17.33
C GLY A 105 -4.24 2.07 16.98
N ALA A 106 -3.37 2.89 16.39
CA ALA A 106 -2.09 2.48 15.80
C ALA A 106 -1.07 1.88 16.79
N HIS A 107 -1.21 2.16 18.10
CA HIS A 107 -0.35 1.59 19.14
C HIS A 107 -0.32 0.06 19.09
N PHE A 108 -1.43 -0.56 18.66
CA PHE A 108 -1.50 -2.01 18.45
C PHE A 108 -0.37 -2.55 17.56
N TRP A 109 0.05 -1.82 16.53
CA TRP A 109 1.09 -2.26 15.60
C TRP A 109 2.52 -1.98 16.09
N GLN A 110 2.66 -1.21 17.18
CA GLN A 110 3.95 -0.88 17.77
C GLN A 110 4.34 -1.81 18.92
N GLN A 111 3.41 -2.65 19.38
CA GLN A 111 3.69 -3.62 20.44
C GLN A 111 4.58 -4.77 19.93
N SER A 112 5.27 -5.44 20.85
CA SER A 112 6.10 -6.58 20.45
C SER A 112 5.23 -7.75 19.98
N MET A 113 5.65 -8.44 18.92
CA MET A 113 4.94 -9.61 18.39
C MET A 113 4.68 -10.67 19.47
N PHE A 114 5.61 -10.83 20.43
CA PHE A 114 5.46 -11.73 21.56
C PHE A 114 4.31 -11.32 22.50
N GLN A 115 4.17 -10.03 22.81
CA GLN A 115 3.05 -9.52 23.61
C GLN A 115 1.72 -9.74 22.87
N THR A 116 1.67 -9.51 21.55
CA THR A 116 0.46 -9.74 20.76
C THR A 116 0.00 -11.20 20.80
N LEU A 117 0.94 -12.15 20.84
CA LEU A 117 0.68 -13.59 20.90
C LEU A 117 0.47 -14.11 22.34
N GLY A 118 0.47 -13.24 23.35
CA GLY A 118 0.26 -13.61 24.75
C GLY A 118 1.50 -14.16 25.47
N PHE A 119 2.68 -14.07 24.86
CA PHE A 119 3.93 -14.43 25.54
C PHE A 119 4.40 -13.30 26.47
N PRO A 120 4.91 -13.63 27.68
CA PRO A 120 5.43 -12.63 28.60
C PRO A 120 6.59 -11.84 27.98
N SER A 121 6.59 -10.51 28.14
CA SER A 121 7.75 -9.71 27.76
C SER A 121 9.01 -10.19 28.48
N PRO A 122 10.17 -10.24 27.78
CA PRO A 122 11.45 -10.37 28.46
C PRO A 122 11.57 -9.20 29.44
N ARG A 123 11.59 -9.49 30.75
CA ARG A 123 11.89 -8.47 31.76
C ARG A 123 13.32 -8.00 31.53
N VAL A 124 13.48 -6.88 30.86
CA VAL A 124 14.75 -6.14 30.88
C VAL A 124 14.85 -5.56 32.29
N SER A 125 15.53 -6.28 33.18
CA SER A 125 15.92 -5.74 34.49
C SER A 125 16.92 -4.61 34.23
N HIS A 126 16.45 -3.38 34.22
CA HIS A 126 17.32 -2.24 34.43
C HIS A 126 17.84 -2.32 35.86
N THR A 127 18.97 -3.01 36.05
CA THR A 127 19.84 -2.78 37.20
C THR A 127 20.27 -1.32 37.11
N ARG A 128 19.59 -0.45 37.87
CA ARG A 128 20.13 0.88 38.19
C ARG A 128 21.47 0.66 38.87
N SER A 129 22.56 0.87 38.14
CA SER A 129 23.88 1.02 38.72
C SER A 129 23.88 2.32 39.52
N THR A 130 23.67 2.21 40.82
CA THR A 130 24.00 3.27 41.78
C THR A 130 25.49 3.19 42.06
N THR A 131 26.27 4.08 41.47
CA THR A 131 27.51 4.69 42.01
C THR A 131 27.97 5.78 41.05
#